data_AF-A0A9D5MZY3-F1
#
_entry.id   AF-A0A9D5MZY3-F1
#
_cell.length_a   1.000
_cell.length_b   1.000
_cell.length_c   1.000
_cell.angle_alpha   90.00
_cell.angle_beta   90.00
_cell.angle_gamma   90.00
#
_symmetry.space_group_name_H-M   'P 1'
#
loop_
_entity.id
_entity.type
_entity.pdbx_description
1 polymer ?
#
loop_
_entity_poly.entity_id
_entity_poly.type
_entity_poly.pdbx_seq_one_letter_code
_entity_poly.pdbx_strand_id
1 'polypeptide(L)'
;MSPKQISRRKNKGDTAGKAVPVQKTENGRAVKDAREAVLLALLSYEKDGTFSNVLVKRTLDDCSRMTASERAFIKRLLEGVIERRMWLDARIGQLTHRSVTRLHPVIRQILRMGI
;
A
#
# COMPACT_ATOMS: atom_id res chain seq x y z
N MET A 1 25.04 -11.69 -52.83
CA MET A 1 25.43 -11.60 -51.40
C MET A 1 24.93 -10.26 -50.88
N SER A 2 23.92 -10.27 -50.02
CA SER A 2 23.34 -9.05 -49.42
C SER A 2 23.42 -9.15 -47.90
N PRO A 3 23.82 -8.08 -47.16
CA PRO A 3 24.00 -8.14 -45.71
C PRO A 3 22.67 -8.28 -44.96
N LYS A 4 22.60 -9.26 -44.06
CA LYS A 4 21.47 -9.48 -43.12
C LYS A 4 21.30 -8.26 -42.21
N GLN A 5 20.10 -7.67 -42.24
CA GLN A 5 19.66 -6.63 -41.31
C GLN A 5 19.54 -7.21 -39.90
N ILE A 6 20.34 -6.70 -38.95
CA ILE A 6 20.20 -6.98 -37.52
C ILE A 6 19.07 -6.09 -36.99
N SER A 7 17.92 -6.71 -36.74
CA SER A 7 16.76 -6.08 -36.11
C SER A 7 17.07 -5.73 -34.65
N ARG A 8 17.20 -4.42 -34.38
CA ARG A 8 17.38 -3.85 -33.04
C ARG A 8 16.06 -3.99 -32.28
N ARG A 9 15.95 -4.99 -31.39
CA ARG A 9 14.83 -5.14 -30.44
C ARG A 9 14.69 -3.86 -29.61
N LYS A 10 13.69 -3.02 -29.92
CA LYS A 10 13.15 -2.01 -29.00
C LYS A 10 12.30 -2.74 -27.97
N ASN A 11 12.84 -2.96 -26.76
CA ASN A 11 12.02 -3.32 -25.60
C ASN A 11 11.17 -2.11 -25.23
N LYS A 12 9.96 -2.06 -25.79
CA LYS A 12 8.88 -1.21 -25.34
C LYS A 12 8.27 -1.89 -24.10
N GLY A 13 8.94 -1.71 -22.96
CA GLY A 13 8.43 -2.05 -21.65
C GLY A 13 7.31 -1.11 -21.23
N ASP A 14 6.29 -0.96 -22.08
CA ASP A 14 5.01 -0.38 -21.72
C ASP A 14 4.10 -1.54 -21.29
N THR A 15 4.48 -2.27 -20.23
CA THR A 15 3.44 -2.90 -19.42
C THR A 15 2.73 -1.76 -18.74
N ALA A 16 1.68 -1.31 -19.41
CA ALA A 16 0.66 -0.44 -18.89
C ALA A 16 0.33 -0.91 -17.47
N GLY A 17 0.95 -0.25 -16.50
CA GLY A 17 0.51 -0.23 -15.12
C GLY A 17 -0.86 0.39 -15.19
N LYS A 18 -1.85 -0.47 -15.41
CA LYS A 18 -3.27 -0.14 -15.41
C LYS A 18 -3.43 0.75 -14.20
N ALA A 19 -3.73 2.03 -14.43
CA ALA A 19 -4.21 2.92 -13.39
C ALA A 19 -5.56 2.33 -12.98
N VAL A 20 -5.51 1.28 -12.17
CA VAL A 20 -6.70 0.70 -11.57
C VAL A 20 -7.18 1.79 -10.63
N PRO A 21 -8.44 2.22 -10.77
CA PRO A 21 -8.98 3.26 -9.92
C PRO A 21 -8.84 2.75 -8.50
N VAL A 22 -8.10 3.50 -7.67
CA VAL A 22 -8.25 3.37 -6.22
C VAL A 22 -9.74 3.55 -6.01
N GLN A 23 -10.37 2.49 -5.50
CA GLN A 23 -11.80 2.46 -5.30
C GLN A 23 -12.16 3.69 -4.48
N LYS A 24 -12.79 4.64 -5.17
CA LYS A 24 -13.49 5.77 -4.59
C LYS A 24 -14.26 5.18 -3.43
N THR A 25 -13.88 5.56 -2.21
CA THR A 25 -14.58 5.14 -1.01
C THR A 25 -16.06 5.29 -1.28
N GLU A 26 -16.79 4.20 -1.11
CA GLU A 26 -18.23 4.08 -1.27
C GLU A 26 -19.03 4.98 -0.30
N ASN A 27 -18.35 5.85 0.43
CA ASN A 27 -18.90 7.01 1.09
C ASN A 27 -17.93 8.18 0.92
N GLY A 28 -18.39 9.28 0.30
CA GLY A 28 -17.64 10.53 0.06
C GLY A 28 -17.26 11.30 1.34
N ARG A 29 -16.65 10.62 2.31
CA ARG A 29 -16.04 11.23 3.48
C ARG A 29 -14.60 11.55 3.11
N ALA A 30 -14.27 12.84 3.06
CA ALA A 30 -12.88 13.26 3.05
C ALA A 30 -12.18 12.61 4.25
N VAL A 31 -11.03 11.96 4.02
CA VAL A 31 -10.25 11.37 5.10
C VAL A 31 -9.80 12.52 6.01
N LYS A 32 -10.31 12.53 7.24
CA LYS A 32 -10.07 13.64 8.19
C LYS A 32 -8.91 13.35 9.15
N ASP A 33 -8.52 12.09 9.29
CA ASP A 33 -7.49 11.65 10.24
C ASP A 33 -6.37 10.88 9.55
N ALA A 34 -5.13 11.14 9.98
CA ALA A 34 -3.91 10.52 9.46
C ALA A 34 -3.93 8.99 9.64
N ARG A 35 -4.48 8.51 10.76
CA ARG A 35 -4.55 7.06 11.05
C ARG A 35 -5.56 6.36 10.16
N GLU A 36 -6.68 7.00 9.87
CA GLU A 36 -7.69 6.48 8.96
C GLU A 36 -7.13 6.37 7.53
N ALA A 37 -6.35 7.38 7.08
CA ALA A 37 -5.66 7.34 5.80
C ALA A 37 -4.74 6.13 5.65
N VAL A 38 -3.93 5.86 6.69
CA VAL A 38 -3.00 4.72 6.70
C VAL A 38 -3.76 3.39 6.68
N LEU A 39 -4.84 3.27 7.46
CA LEU A 39 -5.65 2.06 7.46
C LEU A 39 -6.25 1.75 6.09
N LEU A 40 -6.83 2.76 5.43
CA LEU A 40 -7.42 2.61 4.09
C LEU A 40 -6.36 2.24 3.05
N ALA A 41 -5.17 2.85 3.13
CA ALA A 41 -4.04 2.52 2.27
C ALA A 41 -3.57 1.05 2.48
N LEU A 42 -3.41 0.60 3.72
CA LEU A 42 -3.01 -0.77 4.04
C LEU A 42 -4.04 -1.81 3.60
N LEU A 43 -5.32 -1.49 3.71
CA LEU A 43 -6.40 -2.36 3.21
C LEU A 43 -6.38 -2.47 1.69
N SER A 44 -6.14 -1.36 0.99
CA SER A 44 -6.01 -1.35 -0.47
C SER A 44 -4.77 -2.13 -0.92
N TYR A 45 -3.65 -1.98 -0.19
CA TYR A 45 -2.42 -2.75 -0.43
C TYR A 45 -2.62 -4.26 -0.31
N GLU A 46 -3.37 -4.71 0.71
CA GLU A 46 -3.63 -6.14 0.91
C GLU A 46 -4.57 -6.72 -0.15
N LYS A 47 -5.49 -5.91 -0.70
CA LYS A 47 -6.39 -6.31 -1.79
C LYS A 47 -5.67 -6.34 -3.15
N ASP A 48 -4.94 -5.29 -3.48
CA ASP A 48 -4.43 -5.06 -4.84
C ASP A 48 -2.97 -5.50 -5.02
N GLY A 49 -2.22 -5.75 -3.93
CA GLY A 49 -0.82 -6.16 -3.99
C GLY A 49 0.10 -5.11 -4.65
N THR A 50 -0.26 -3.83 -4.61
CA THR A 50 0.49 -2.74 -5.23
C THR A 50 1.86 -2.54 -4.58
N PHE A 51 2.88 -2.15 -5.34
CA PHE A 51 4.19 -1.79 -4.79
C PHE A 51 4.10 -0.68 -3.73
N SER A 52 4.88 -0.82 -2.65
CA SER A 52 4.93 0.12 -1.52
C SER A 52 5.17 1.57 -1.94
N ASN A 53 6.12 1.80 -2.84
CA ASN A 53 6.44 3.16 -3.33
C ASN A 53 5.28 3.81 -4.09
N VAL A 54 4.48 3.02 -4.79
CA VAL A 54 3.31 3.52 -5.52
C VAL A 54 2.17 3.82 -4.54
N LEU A 55 1.97 2.95 -3.55
CA LEU A 55 0.98 3.13 -2.50
C LEU A 55 1.25 4.41 -1.70
N VAL A 56 2.47 4.60 -1.20
CA VAL A 56 2.85 5.78 -0.40
C VAL A 56 2.57 7.07 -1.16
N LYS A 57 2.95 7.13 -2.45
CA LYS A 57 2.68 8.31 -3.29
C LYS A 57 1.19 8.59 -3.42
N ARG A 58 0.39 7.58 -3.77
CA ARG A 58 -1.07 7.71 -3.89
C ARG A 58 -1.71 8.20 -2.60
N THR A 59 -1.37 7.60 -1.47
CA THR A 59 -1.90 8.01 -0.16
C THR A 59 -1.53 9.45 0.17
N LEU A 60 -0.32 9.90 -0.15
CA LEU A 60 0.11 11.28 0.09
C LEU A 60 -0.59 12.27 -0.84
N ASP A 61 -0.87 11.89 -2.09
CA ASP A 61 -1.65 12.69 -3.04
C ASP A 61 -3.10 12.86 -2.55
N ASP A 62 -3.71 11.78 -2.04
CA ASP A 62 -5.05 11.78 -1.46
C ASP A 62 -5.12 12.62 -0.16
N CYS A 63 -4.01 12.70 0.59
CA CYS A 63 -3.87 13.46 1.82
C CYS A 63 -3.35 14.89 1.62
N SER A 64 -3.51 15.47 0.42
CA SER A 64 -2.98 16.80 0.07
C SER A 64 -3.44 17.96 0.98
N ARG A 65 -4.57 17.80 1.69
CA ARG A 65 -5.11 18.81 2.61
C ARG A 65 -4.45 18.81 4.00
N MET A 66 -3.53 17.89 4.26
CA MET A 66 -2.92 17.69 5.58
C MET A 66 -1.62 18.48 5.76
N THR A 67 -1.26 18.73 7.02
CA THR A 67 -0.02 19.40 7.41
C THR A 67 1.22 18.58 7.01
N ALA A 68 2.39 19.23 6.93
CA ALA A 68 3.65 18.53 6.63
C ALA A 68 3.98 17.44 7.69
N SER A 69 3.62 17.68 8.95
CA SER A 69 3.82 16.73 10.05
C SER A 69 2.97 15.47 9.88
N GLU A 70 1.68 15.64 9.55
CA GLU A 70 0.77 14.51 9.31
C GLU A 70 1.21 13.67 8.11
N ARG A 71 1.66 14.31 7.02
CA ARG A 71 2.20 13.59 5.86
C ARG A 71 3.47 12.81 6.20
N ALA A 72 4.37 13.38 6.99
CA ALA A 72 5.55 12.67 7.48
C ALA A 72 5.18 11.48 8.37
N PHE A 73 4.18 11.66 9.25
CA PHE A 73 3.65 10.60 10.09
C PHE A 73 3.04 9.45 9.27
N ILE A 74 2.17 9.76 8.31
CA ILE A 74 1.54 8.78 7.40
C ILE A 74 2.60 7.97 6.68
N LYS A 75 3.58 8.66 6.08
CA LYS A 75 4.67 8.00 5.35
C LYS A 75 5.44 7.06 6.27
N ARG A 76 5.89 7.54 7.43
CA ARG A 76 6.69 6.74 8.38
C ARG A 76 5.93 5.53 8.89
N LEU A 77 4.64 5.68 9.18
CA LEU A 77 3.79 4.60 9.66
C LEU A 77 3.56 3.56 8.57
N LEU A 78 3.19 4.00 7.37
CA LEU A 78 2.91 3.11 6.24
C LEU A 78 4.14 2.30 5.82
N GLU A 79 5.28 2.96 5.63
CA GLU A 79 6.55 2.29 5.31
C GLU A 79 6.99 1.35 6.44
N GLY A 80 6.90 1.80 7.70
CA GLY A 80 7.29 0.99 8.86
C GLY A 80 6.47 -0.28 9.02
N VAL A 81 5.15 -0.22 8.78
CA VAL A 81 4.27 -1.39 8.82
C VAL A 81 4.58 -2.36 7.67
N ILE A 82 4.85 -1.85 6.46
CA ILE A 82 5.18 -2.68 5.31
C ILE A 82 6.52 -3.39 5.51
N GLU A 83 7.56 -2.67 5.93
CA GLU A 83 8.90 -3.20 6.19
C GLU A 83 8.88 -4.31 7.23
N ARG A 84 8.13 -4.12 8.33
CA ARG A 84 8.10 -5.04 9.47
C ARG A 84 6.96 -6.04 9.42
N ARG A 85 6.21 -6.14 8.32
CA ARG A 85 4.98 -6.95 8.22
C ARG A 85 5.19 -8.41 8.64
N MET A 86 6.28 -9.05 8.20
CA MET A 86 6.59 -10.44 8.56
C MET A 86 6.84 -10.60 10.07
N TRP A 87 7.60 -9.67 10.66
CA TRP A 87 7.89 -9.69 12.10
C TRP A 87 6.64 -9.38 12.92
N LEU A 88 5.84 -8.39 12.51
CA LEU A 88 4.57 -8.03 13.14
C LEU A 88 3.58 -9.20 13.10
N ASP A 89 3.46 -9.89 11.96
CA ASP A 89 2.59 -11.05 11.84
C ASP A 89 3.02 -12.20 12.77
N ALA A 90 4.33 -12.45 12.88
CA ALA A 90 4.84 -13.42 13.84
C ALA A 90 4.53 -13.02 15.29
N ARG A 91 4.68 -11.73 15.63
CA ARG A 91 4.42 -11.23 16.98
C ARG A 91 2.93 -11.27 17.33
N ILE A 92 2.04 -10.90 16.40
CA ILE A 92 0.59 -11.01 16.57
C ILE A 92 0.19 -12.48 16.73
N GLY A 93 0.80 -13.39 15.96
CA GLY A 93 0.57 -14.83 16.09
C GLY A 93 0.89 -15.40 17.47
N GLN A 94 1.86 -14.82 18.19
CA GLN A 94 2.19 -15.22 19.57
C GLN A 94 1.15 -14.73 20.59
N LEU A 95 0.49 -13.60 20.31
CA LEU A 95 -0.50 -12.98 21.21
C LEU A 95 -1.92 -13.47 20.96
N THR A 96 -2.18 -14.15 19.84
CA THR A 96 -3.52 -14.53 19.41
C THR A 96 -3.68 -16.04 19.37
N HIS A 97 -4.79 -16.55 19.94
CA HIS A 97 -5.13 -17.98 19.87
C HIS A 97 -5.57 -18.42 18.46
N ARG A 98 -6.02 -17.48 17.62
CA ARG A 98 -6.39 -17.73 16.21
C ARG A 98 -5.24 -17.31 15.31
N SER A 99 -5.05 -18.02 14.19
CA SER A 99 -4.01 -17.64 13.23
C SER A 99 -4.28 -16.26 12.62
N VAL A 100 -3.22 -15.48 12.41
CA VAL A 100 -3.29 -14.13 11.82
C VAL A 100 -4.02 -14.14 10.48
N THR A 101 -3.85 -15.21 9.70
CA THR A 101 -4.54 -15.45 8.43
C THR A 101 -6.06 -15.49 8.52
N ARG A 102 -6.61 -15.90 9.67
CA ARG A 102 -8.06 -16.04 9.92
C ARG A 102 -8.71 -14.76 10.49
N LEU A 103 -7.92 -13.74 10.84
CA LEU A 103 -8.45 -12.47 11.35
C LEU A 103 -9.09 -11.65 10.24
N HIS A 104 -10.16 -10.91 10.55
CA HIS A 104 -10.73 -9.97 9.58
C HIS A 104 -9.65 -8.97 9.12
N PRO A 105 -9.50 -8.65 7.82
CA PRO A 105 -8.40 -7.82 7.30
C PRO A 105 -8.27 -6.48 8.02
N VAL A 106 -9.39 -5.82 8.35
CA VAL A 106 -9.40 -4.55 9.10
C VAL A 106 -8.76 -4.70 10.47
N ILE A 107 -9.13 -5.72 11.25
CA ILE A 107 -8.58 -5.94 12.60
C ILE A 107 -7.08 -6.23 12.51
N ARG A 108 -6.68 -7.03 11.53
CA ARG A 108 -5.28 -7.38 11.29
C ARG A 108 -4.41 -6.16 11.01
N GLN A 109 -4.89 -5.23 10.18
CA GLN A 109 -4.15 -4.01 9.89
C GLN A 109 -4.11 -3.05 11.08
N ILE A 110 -5.20 -2.95 11.86
CA ILE A 110 -5.21 -2.19 13.10
C ILE A 110 -4.16 -2.72 14.08
N LEU A 111 -4.09 -4.05 14.26
CA LEU A 111 -3.08 -4.67 15.11
C LEU A 111 -1.65 -4.42 14.61
N ARG A 112 -1.41 -4.48 13.31
CA ARG A 112 -0.10 -4.18 12.71
C ARG A 112 0.32 -2.72 12.89
N MET A 113 -0.62 -1.78 12.92
CA MET A 113 -0.33 -0.36 13.17
C MET A 113 -0.12 -0.02 14.65
N GLY A 114 -0.72 -0.80 15.56
CA GLY A 114 -0.73 -0.51 16.99
C GLY A 114 0.41 -1.12 17.79
N ILE A 115 1.17 -2.04 17.20
CA ILE A 115 2.34 -2.72 17.80
C ILE A 115 3.63 -2.04 17.34
#